data_AF-A0A0S8JMC7-F1
#
_entry.id   AF-A0A0S8JMC7-F1
#
_cell.length_a   1.000
_cell.length_b   1.000
_cell.length_c   1.000
_cell.angle_alpha   90.00
_cell.angle_beta   90.00
_cell.angle_gamma   90.00
#
_symmetry.space_group_name_H-M   'P 1'
#
loop_
_entity.id
_entity.type
_entity.pdbx_description
1 polymer ?
#
loop_
_entity_poly.entity_id
_entity_poly.type
_entity_poly.pdbx_seq_one_letter_code
_entity_poly.pdbx_strand_id
1 'polypeptide(L)'
;MKLLHPSSLAATIDAVNEALFVGKQIPPAERARTAAWIAGRQGKRGSYANMFAPTPRDFAGGIRVFTGEAVRSNAATAHILGEEASRALILLGVGKAEVRTALSHATAGMLARLRESESAGMSSRGFYCCAMCSCALWRHLGVGGLSGAEARLRGGVKILRTHRSGEGRWRRFPFYYTLLSLTELDLLAARRELRYAAPACE
;
A
#
# COMPACT_ATOMS: atom_id res chain seq x y z
N MET A 1 -21.34 7.38 8.14
CA MET A 1 -20.33 6.90 7.17
C MET A 1 -20.13 5.42 7.39
N LYS A 2 -20.21 4.62 6.33
CA LYS A 2 -19.99 3.16 6.39
C LYS A 2 -18.63 2.87 5.74
N LEU A 3 -17.66 2.44 6.54
CA LEU A 3 -16.33 2.09 6.03
C LEU A 3 -16.24 0.60 5.70
N LEU A 4 -16.95 -0.23 6.48
CA LEU A 4 -16.86 -1.67 6.36
C LEU A 4 -17.72 -2.20 5.19
N HIS A 5 -17.05 -2.83 4.23
CA HIS A 5 -17.64 -3.59 3.14
C HIS A 5 -17.24 -5.09 3.26
N PRO A 6 -17.98 -5.91 4.02
CA PRO A 6 -17.53 -7.26 4.40
C PRO A 6 -17.26 -8.22 3.23
N SER A 7 -17.78 -7.93 2.04
CA SER A 7 -17.55 -8.74 0.85
C SER A 7 -16.26 -8.39 0.11
N SER A 8 -15.55 -7.30 0.44
CA SER A 8 -14.35 -6.85 -0.28
C SER A 8 -13.38 -6.11 0.64
N LEU A 9 -12.14 -6.60 0.71
CA LEU A 9 -11.06 -5.90 1.40
C LEU A 9 -10.70 -4.62 0.65
N ALA A 10 -10.69 -4.66 -0.69
CA ALA A 10 -10.44 -3.48 -1.52
C ALA A 10 -11.44 -2.36 -1.23
N ALA A 11 -12.76 -2.65 -1.30
CA ALA A 11 -13.78 -1.64 -1.02
C ALA A 11 -13.72 -1.10 0.42
N THR A 12 -13.36 -1.94 1.39
CA THR A 12 -13.17 -1.49 2.78
C THR A 12 -11.97 -0.55 2.91
N ILE A 13 -10.85 -0.88 2.27
CA ILE A 13 -9.64 -0.03 2.25
C ILE A 13 -9.90 1.27 1.50
N ASP A 14 -10.60 1.23 0.37
CA ASP A 14 -10.94 2.43 -0.41
C ASP A 14 -11.83 3.39 0.39
N ALA A 15 -12.81 2.87 1.14
CA ALA A 15 -13.63 3.69 2.02
C ALA A 15 -12.79 4.34 3.15
N VAL A 16 -11.80 3.63 3.70
CA VAL A 16 -10.84 4.19 4.67
C VAL A 16 -9.97 5.26 4.02
N ASN A 17 -9.41 4.97 2.84
CA ASN A 17 -8.58 5.91 2.09
C ASN A 17 -9.36 7.16 1.72
N GLU A 18 -10.62 7.05 1.28
CA GLU A 18 -11.48 8.21 1.00
C GLU A 18 -11.68 9.06 2.25
N ALA A 19 -12.06 8.44 3.37
CA ALA A 19 -12.28 9.16 4.63
C ALA A 19 -11.04 9.93 5.08
N LEU A 20 -9.86 9.30 4.98
CA LEU A 20 -8.58 9.93 5.33
C LEU A 20 -8.20 11.03 4.33
N PHE A 21 -8.37 10.78 3.03
CA PHE A 21 -7.98 11.70 1.96
C PHE A 21 -8.76 13.02 2.03
N VAL A 22 -10.07 12.97 2.32
CA VAL A 22 -10.89 14.18 2.46
C VAL A 22 -10.95 14.73 3.90
N GLY A 23 -10.16 14.18 4.83
CA GLY A 23 -10.12 14.65 6.22
C GLY A 23 -11.43 14.43 7.01
N LYS A 24 -12.27 13.46 6.63
CA LYS A 24 -13.50 13.13 7.34
C LYS A 24 -13.18 12.54 8.72
N GLN A 25 -13.88 12.99 9.75
CA GLN A 25 -13.81 12.36 11.07
C GLN A 25 -14.45 10.96 11.02
N ILE A 26 -13.69 9.93 11.43
CA ILE A 26 -14.18 8.56 11.53
C ILE A 26 -14.71 8.31 12.96
N PRO A 27 -16.02 8.02 13.13
CA PRO A 27 -16.58 7.71 14.44
C PRO A 27 -15.81 6.58 15.13
N PRO A 28 -15.52 6.66 16.45
CA PRO A 28 -14.71 5.66 17.15
C PRO A 28 -15.22 4.21 17.00
N ALA A 29 -16.54 4.01 17.06
CA ALA A 29 -17.15 2.70 16.86
C ALA A 29 -16.94 2.16 15.43
N GLU A 30 -17.09 3.01 14.41
CA GLU A 30 -16.84 2.64 13.01
C GLU A 30 -15.37 2.28 12.78
N ARG A 31 -14.47 3.09 13.35
CA ARG A 31 -13.02 2.89 13.30
C ARG A 31 -12.62 1.55 13.90
N ALA A 32 -13.11 1.28 15.12
CA ALA A 32 -12.82 0.05 15.85
C ALA A 32 -13.39 -1.19 15.15
N ARG A 33 -14.60 -1.11 14.60
CA ARG A 33 -15.23 -2.21 13.86
C ARG A 33 -14.48 -2.50 12.56
N THR A 34 -14.10 -1.47 11.81
CA THR A 34 -13.38 -1.60 10.54
C THR A 34 -11.98 -2.17 10.77
N ALA A 35 -11.25 -1.65 11.77
CA ALA A 35 -9.93 -2.17 12.13
C ALA A 35 -9.98 -3.64 12.57
N ALA A 36 -10.94 -4.02 13.41
CA ALA A 36 -11.11 -5.41 13.83
C ALA A 36 -11.42 -6.34 12.64
N TRP A 37 -12.24 -5.90 11.69
CA TRP A 37 -12.55 -6.68 10.50
C TRP A 37 -11.33 -6.86 9.59
N ILE A 38 -10.57 -5.79 9.32
CA ILE A 38 -9.32 -5.85 8.54
C ILE A 38 -8.32 -6.77 9.25
N ALA A 39 -8.11 -6.58 10.57
CA ALA A 39 -7.22 -7.41 11.37
C ALA A 39 -7.59 -8.90 11.30
N GLY A 40 -8.89 -9.22 11.34
CA GLY A 40 -9.41 -10.57 11.16
C GLY A 40 -9.17 -11.19 9.78
N ARG A 41 -8.57 -10.48 8.83
CA ARG A 41 -8.11 -11.03 7.54
C ARG A 41 -6.68 -11.57 7.57
N GLN A 42 -5.91 -11.28 8.62
CA GLN A 42 -4.51 -11.67 8.73
C GLN A 42 -4.33 -13.20 8.63
N GLY A 43 -3.38 -13.63 7.80
CA GLY A 43 -2.97 -15.04 7.66
C GLY A 43 -4.01 -15.97 7.05
N LYS A 44 -5.18 -15.47 6.63
CA LYS A 44 -6.19 -16.29 5.96
C LYS A 44 -5.71 -16.73 4.58
N ARG A 45 -6.29 -17.82 4.07
CA ARG A 45 -6.00 -18.35 2.73
C ARG A 45 -6.06 -17.22 1.68
N GLY A 46 -5.01 -17.12 0.87
CA GLY A 46 -4.86 -16.08 -0.14
C GLY A 46 -4.12 -14.82 0.35
N SER A 47 -3.76 -14.71 1.63
CA SER A 47 -2.87 -13.65 2.10
C SER A 47 -1.48 -13.77 1.47
N TYR A 48 -0.91 -12.65 1.06
CA TYR A 48 0.50 -12.57 0.71
C TYR A 48 1.36 -12.58 1.98
N ALA A 49 2.35 -13.47 2.10
CA ALA A 49 3.33 -13.45 3.18
C ALA A 49 2.72 -13.27 4.60
N ASN A 50 1.65 -14.00 4.92
CA ASN A 50 0.94 -13.90 6.20
C ASN A 50 0.33 -12.52 6.52
N MET A 51 0.20 -11.64 5.53
CA MET A 51 -0.48 -10.35 5.65
C MET A 51 -2.01 -10.53 5.62
N PHE A 52 -2.75 -9.50 5.20
CA PHE A 52 -4.20 -9.47 5.19
C PHE A 52 -4.76 -10.07 3.90
N ALA A 53 -5.59 -11.11 4.02
CA ALA A 53 -6.12 -11.81 2.86
C ALA A 53 -7.25 -11.02 2.17
N PRO A 54 -7.18 -10.83 0.84
CA PRO A 54 -8.33 -10.40 0.04
C PRO A 54 -9.53 -11.35 0.21
N THR A 55 -10.72 -10.89 -0.13
CA THR A 55 -11.91 -11.74 -0.19
C THR A 55 -12.01 -12.44 -1.55
N PRO A 56 -12.89 -13.46 -1.70
CA PRO A 56 -13.16 -14.05 -3.01
C PRO A 56 -13.61 -13.03 -4.07
N ARG A 57 -14.34 -11.98 -3.66
CA ARG A 57 -14.78 -10.90 -4.57
C ARG A 57 -13.59 -10.11 -5.12
N ASP A 58 -12.57 -9.87 -4.30
CA ASP A 58 -11.37 -9.13 -4.73
C ASP A 58 -10.56 -9.91 -5.79
N PHE A 59 -10.64 -11.25 -5.76
CA PHE A 59 -9.96 -12.10 -6.76
C PHE A 59 -10.79 -12.33 -8.03
N ALA A 60 -12.12 -12.35 -7.95
CA ALA A 60 -12.99 -12.76 -9.06
C ALA A 60 -12.82 -11.91 -10.32
N GLY A 61 -12.52 -10.61 -10.19
CA GLY A 61 -12.30 -9.69 -11.31
C GLY A 61 -11.04 -8.84 -11.18
N GLY A 62 -10.19 -9.14 -10.20
CA GLY A 62 -9.14 -8.23 -9.74
C GLY A 62 -9.71 -7.01 -9.00
N ILE A 63 -8.83 -6.05 -8.73
CA ILE A 63 -9.17 -4.82 -8.00
C ILE A 63 -8.76 -3.59 -8.81
N ARG A 64 -9.13 -2.42 -8.30
CA ARG A 64 -8.48 -1.16 -8.67
C ARG A 64 -7.74 -0.64 -7.45
N VAL A 65 -6.61 0.00 -7.66
CA VAL A 65 -6.00 0.82 -6.61
C VAL A 65 -6.86 2.07 -6.40
N PHE A 66 -6.65 2.78 -5.29
CA PHE A 66 -7.49 3.92 -4.90
C PHE A 66 -7.63 5.00 -5.99
N THR A 67 -6.63 5.17 -6.85
CA THR A 67 -6.63 6.11 -7.98
C THR A 67 -7.29 5.57 -9.26
N GLY A 68 -7.80 4.34 -9.23
CA GLY A 68 -8.60 3.74 -10.28
C GLY A 68 -7.85 2.81 -11.24
N GLU A 69 -6.52 2.77 -11.23
CA GLU A 69 -5.76 1.85 -12.09
C GLU A 69 -6.02 0.37 -11.74
N ALA A 70 -6.17 -0.48 -12.75
CA ALA A 70 -6.56 -1.88 -12.58
C ALA A 70 -5.40 -2.80 -12.16
N VAL A 71 -5.69 -3.71 -11.24
CA VAL A 71 -4.83 -4.82 -10.81
C VAL A 71 -5.53 -6.13 -11.18
N ARG A 72 -4.95 -6.91 -12.10
CA ARG A 72 -5.57 -8.15 -12.60
C ARG A 72 -4.93 -9.44 -12.09
N SER A 73 -3.72 -9.35 -11.54
CA SER A 73 -2.98 -10.51 -11.05
C SER A 73 -3.40 -10.83 -9.61
N ASN A 74 -3.74 -12.09 -9.33
CA ASN A 74 -4.01 -12.53 -7.96
C ASN A 74 -2.83 -12.28 -7.01
N ALA A 75 -1.60 -12.48 -7.49
CA ALA A 75 -0.40 -12.22 -6.69
C ALA A 75 -0.26 -10.72 -6.36
N ALA A 76 -0.52 -9.84 -7.35
CA ALA A 76 -0.50 -8.40 -7.12
C ALA A 76 -1.65 -7.96 -6.21
N THR A 77 -2.87 -8.48 -6.40
CA THR A 77 -4.02 -8.21 -5.53
C THR A 77 -3.72 -8.57 -4.08
N ALA A 78 -3.18 -9.77 -3.83
CA ALA A 78 -2.85 -10.22 -2.47
C ALA A 78 -1.75 -9.35 -1.82
N HIS A 79 -0.71 -9.00 -2.58
CA HIS A 79 0.37 -8.16 -2.08
C HIS A 79 -0.09 -6.73 -1.82
N ILE A 80 -0.71 -6.07 -2.80
CA ILE A 80 -1.16 -4.67 -2.71
C ILE A 80 -2.18 -4.49 -1.59
N LEU A 81 -3.19 -5.37 -1.51
CA LEU A 81 -4.17 -5.28 -0.42
C LEU A 81 -3.56 -5.61 0.96
N GLY A 82 -2.53 -6.46 1.02
CA GLY A 82 -1.78 -6.68 2.25
C GLY A 82 -1.09 -5.41 2.74
N GLU A 83 -0.38 -4.71 1.85
CA GLU A 83 0.32 -3.46 2.16
C GLU A 83 -0.66 -2.34 2.53
N GLU A 84 -1.71 -2.14 1.72
CA GLU A 84 -2.73 -1.11 1.96
C GLU A 84 -3.57 -1.39 3.22
N ALA A 85 -3.83 -2.66 3.56
CA ALA A 85 -4.47 -3.03 4.82
C ALA A 85 -3.59 -2.69 6.02
N SER A 86 -2.28 -2.95 5.93
CA SER A 86 -1.32 -2.61 6.98
C SER A 86 -1.30 -1.10 7.21
N ARG A 87 -1.18 -0.34 6.11
CA ARG A 87 -1.27 1.13 6.12
C ARG A 87 -2.58 1.62 6.75
N ALA A 88 -3.72 1.06 6.32
CA ALA A 88 -5.04 1.43 6.85
C ALA A 88 -5.15 1.19 8.35
N LEU A 89 -4.68 0.04 8.86
CA LEU A 89 -4.70 -0.27 10.30
C LEU A 89 -3.83 0.69 11.11
N ILE A 90 -2.64 1.04 10.62
CA ILE A 90 -1.75 2.01 11.26
C ILE A 90 -2.43 3.37 11.36
N LEU A 91 -3.01 3.87 10.26
CA LEU A 91 -3.68 5.18 10.23
C LEU A 91 -5.00 5.22 11.00
N LEU A 92 -5.73 4.11 11.10
CA LEU A 92 -6.91 4.01 11.96
C LEU A 92 -6.53 4.09 13.45
N GLY A 93 -5.28 3.76 13.83
CA GLY A 93 -4.74 3.99 15.17
C GLY A 93 -5.49 3.26 16.29
N VAL A 94 -6.12 2.12 15.99
CA VAL A 94 -6.94 1.37 16.96
C VAL A 94 -6.06 0.53 17.87
N GLY A 95 -5.95 0.91 19.14
CA GLY A 95 -5.12 0.26 20.16
C GLY A 95 -5.66 -1.08 20.72
N LYS A 96 -6.36 -1.88 19.92
CA LYS A 96 -6.85 -3.20 20.35
C LYS A 96 -5.76 -4.28 20.20
N ALA A 97 -5.76 -5.26 21.10
CA ALA A 97 -4.71 -6.29 21.14
C ALA A 97 -4.69 -7.13 19.85
N GLU A 98 -5.86 -7.53 19.36
CA GLU A 98 -6.00 -8.31 18.13
C GLU A 98 -5.49 -7.54 16.89
N VAL A 99 -5.69 -6.22 16.84
CA VAL A 99 -5.19 -5.37 15.74
C VAL A 99 -3.66 -5.30 15.79
N ARG A 100 -3.08 -5.11 16.98
CA ARG A 100 -1.62 -5.09 17.15
C ARG A 100 -0.97 -6.43 16.79
N THR A 101 -1.55 -7.54 17.24
CA THR A 101 -1.05 -8.88 16.91
C THR A 101 -1.10 -9.13 15.41
N ALA A 102 -2.21 -8.78 14.76
CA ALA A 102 -2.35 -8.93 13.31
C ALA A 102 -1.32 -8.09 12.53
N LEU A 103 -1.10 -6.82 12.91
CA LEU A 103 -0.05 -5.99 12.33
C LEU A 103 1.34 -6.60 12.54
N SER A 104 1.66 -7.07 13.75
CA SER A 104 2.95 -7.70 14.05
C SER A 104 3.25 -8.90 13.13
N HIS A 105 2.27 -9.79 12.97
CA HIS A 105 2.41 -10.96 12.09
C HIS A 105 2.55 -10.59 10.60
N ALA A 106 1.76 -9.61 10.13
CA ALA A 106 1.84 -9.12 8.76
C ALA A 106 3.20 -8.44 8.48
N THR A 107 3.65 -7.59 9.40
CA THR A 107 4.97 -6.94 9.37
C THR A 107 6.09 -7.97 9.32
N ALA A 108 6.05 -9.00 10.18
CA ALA A 108 7.07 -10.03 10.21
C ALA A 108 7.19 -10.78 8.87
N GLY A 109 6.04 -11.16 8.30
CA GLY A 109 6.00 -11.85 7.00
C GLY A 109 6.48 -10.97 5.85
N MET A 110 6.07 -9.70 5.78
CA MET A 110 6.53 -8.78 4.75
C MET A 110 8.03 -8.45 4.88
N LEU A 111 8.53 -8.26 6.10
CA LEU A 111 9.96 -8.05 6.33
C LEU A 111 10.81 -9.24 5.91
N ALA A 112 10.33 -10.47 6.11
CA ALA A 112 11.02 -11.67 5.64
C ALA A 112 11.14 -11.65 4.10
N ARG A 113 10.07 -11.29 3.39
CA ARG A 113 10.08 -11.16 1.93
C ARG A 113 10.98 -10.03 1.42
N LEU A 114 10.98 -8.88 2.08
CA LEU A 114 11.87 -7.77 1.74
C LEU A 114 13.33 -8.17 1.90
N ARG A 115 13.70 -8.82 3.01
CA ARG A 115 15.07 -9.29 3.26
C ARG A 115 15.51 -10.29 2.19
N GLU A 116 14.68 -11.28 1.88
CA GLU A 116 14.96 -12.29 0.86
C GLU A 116 15.15 -11.65 -0.53
N SER A 117 14.26 -10.74 -0.90
CA SER A 117 14.32 -10.04 -2.19
C SER A 117 15.57 -9.16 -2.33
N GLU A 118 15.96 -8.49 -1.24
CA GLU A 118 17.15 -7.64 -1.18
C GLU A 118 18.45 -8.47 -1.15
N SER A 119 18.49 -9.60 -0.42
CA SER A 119 19.69 -10.43 -0.31
C SER A 119 19.98 -11.25 -1.57
N ALA A 120 18.95 -11.68 -2.27
CA ALA A 120 19.09 -12.47 -3.49
C ALA A 120 19.39 -11.62 -4.73
N GLY A 121 19.52 -10.29 -4.59
CA GLY A 121 19.65 -9.36 -5.72
C GLY A 121 18.42 -9.32 -6.64
N MET A 122 17.31 -9.93 -6.22
CA MET A 122 16.07 -10.04 -7.00
C MET A 122 15.35 -8.69 -7.14
N SER A 123 15.57 -7.78 -6.17
CA SER A 123 15.12 -6.39 -6.29
C SER A 123 16.15 -5.42 -5.73
N SER A 124 16.22 -4.25 -6.37
CA SER A 124 16.94 -3.12 -5.78
C SER A 124 16.16 -2.60 -4.59
N ARG A 125 16.86 -2.29 -3.49
CA ARG A 125 16.26 -1.79 -2.24
C ARG A 125 15.23 -0.68 -2.52
N GLY A 126 13.98 -0.91 -2.11
CA GLY A 126 12.89 0.03 -2.34
C GLY A 126 12.11 -0.14 -3.64
N PHE A 127 12.48 -1.07 -4.51
CA PHE A 127 11.62 -1.58 -5.57
C PHE A 127 11.22 -3.00 -5.20
N TYR A 128 9.99 -3.40 -5.47
CA TYR A 128 9.53 -4.75 -5.19
C TYR A 128 9.49 -5.59 -6.47
N CYS A 129 8.49 -6.47 -6.64
CA CYS A 129 8.38 -7.29 -7.85
C CYS A 129 7.95 -6.49 -9.10
N CYS A 130 7.25 -5.37 -8.93
CA CYS A 130 6.86 -4.48 -10.03
C CYS A 130 6.58 -3.06 -9.52
N ALA A 131 6.37 -2.11 -10.44
CA ALA A 131 6.11 -0.71 -10.11
C ALA A 131 4.85 -0.51 -9.27
N MET A 132 3.75 -1.20 -9.62
CA MET A 132 2.48 -1.08 -8.90
C MET A 132 2.58 -1.62 -7.46
N CYS A 133 3.24 -2.77 -7.29
CA CYS A 133 3.56 -3.30 -5.97
C CYS A 133 4.49 -2.38 -5.18
N SER A 134 5.43 -1.70 -5.86
CA SER A 134 6.33 -0.75 -5.21
C SER A 134 5.58 0.47 -4.68
N CYS A 135 4.60 1.00 -5.42
CA CYS A 135 3.75 2.09 -4.96
C CYS A 135 3.00 1.75 -3.66
N ALA A 136 2.42 0.54 -3.56
CA ALA A 136 1.75 0.08 -2.34
C ALA A 136 2.73 -0.05 -1.16
N LEU A 137 3.89 -0.67 -1.40
CA LEU A 137 4.96 -0.80 -0.41
C LEU A 137 5.41 0.59 0.10
N TRP A 138 5.58 1.58 -0.79
CA TRP A 138 6.01 2.93 -0.39
C TRP A 138 5.00 3.61 0.52
N ARG A 139 3.70 3.45 0.23
CA ARG A 139 2.64 4.02 1.05
C ARG A 139 2.59 3.38 2.43
N HIS A 140 2.84 2.07 2.53
CA HIS A 140 3.00 1.40 3.84
C HIS A 140 4.26 1.90 4.57
N LEU A 141 5.43 1.93 3.92
CA LEU A 141 6.66 2.45 4.50
C LEU A 141 6.51 3.90 5.00
N GLY A 142 5.74 4.73 4.29
CA GLY A 142 5.48 6.12 4.64
C GLY A 142 4.74 6.32 5.96
N VAL A 143 3.95 5.33 6.40
CA VAL A 143 3.22 5.40 7.69
C VAL A 143 3.88 4.60 8.80
N GLY A 144 4.98 3.88 8.51
CA GLY A 144 5.72 3.06 9.48
C GLY A 144 5.37 1.58 9.41
N GLY A 145 5.61 0.83 10.49
CA GLY A 145 5.32 -0.61 10.56
C GLY A 145 6.37 -1.53 9.90
N LEU A 146 7.23 -1.00 9.03
CA LEU A 146 8.37 -1.72 8.42
C LEU A 146 9.69 -1.04 8.79
N SER A 147 10.71 -1.81 9.17
CA SER A 147 12.04 -1.28 9.48
C SER A 147 12.73 -0.73 8.22
N GLY A 148 13.76 0.11 8.39
CA GLY A 148 14.57 0.63 7.28
C GLY A 148 13.81 1.45 6.23
N ALA A 149 12.68 2.05 6.63
CA ALA A 149 11.74 2.74 5.74
C ALA A 149 12.43 3.83 4.91
N GLU A 150 13.20 4.71 5.54
CA GLU A 150 13.87 5.81 4.83
C GLU A 150 14.82 5.31 3.73
N ALA A 151 15.67 4.33 4.02
CA ALA A 151 16.61 3.76 3.05
C ALA A 151 15.87 3.11 1.87
N ARG A 152 14.75 2.42 2.14
CA ARG A 152 13.91 1.81 1.11
C ARG A 152 13.20 2.86 0.27
N LEU A 153 12.59 3.88 0.88
CA LEU A 153 11.93 4.95 0.14
C LEU A 153 12.92 5.73 -0.74
N ARG A 154 14.12 6.06 -0.23
CA ARG A 154 15.17 6.70 -1.03
C ARG A 154 15.61 5.83 -2.21
N GLY A 155 15.78 4.52 -2.00
CA GLY A 155 16.12 3.57 -3.05
C GLY A 155 15.02 3.45 -4.11
N GLY A 156 13.76 3.35 -3.68
CA GLY A 156 12.59 3.28 -4.56
C GLY A 156 12.43 4.51 -5.44
N VAL A 157 12.53 5.71 -4.86
CA VAL A 157 12.46 6.97 -5.62
C VAL A 157 13.66 7.13 -6.56
N LYS A 158 14.84 6.63 -6.19
CA LYS A 158 16.01 6.59 -7.10
C LYS A 158 15.72 5.73 -8.33
N ILE A 159 15.04 4.59 -8.16
CA ILE A 159 14.63 3.69 -9.25
C ILE A 159 13.52 4.32 -10.09
N LEU A 160 12.53 4.95 -9.47
CA LEU A 160 11.48 5.69 -10.18
C LEU A 160 12.09 6.68 -11.20
N ARG A 161 13.13 7.42 -10.78
CA ARG A 161 13.83 8.38 -11.62
C ARG A 161 14.49 7.76 -12.86
N THR A 162 14.97 6.51 -12.79
CA THR A 162 15.55 5.84 -13.98
C THR A 162 14.47 5.42 -14.99
N HIS A 163 13.19 5.49 -14.62
CA HIS A 163 12.05 5.18 -15.47
C HIS A 163 11.36 6.40 -16.08
N ARG A 164 11.89 7.62 -15.90
CA ARG A 164 11.35 8.83 -16.54
C ARG A 164 11.23 8.64 -18.06
N SER A 165 10.09 9.04 -18.62
CA SER A 165 9.85 9.00 -20.08
C SER A 165 10.47 10.19 -20.80
N GLY A 166 10.69 11.32 -20.11
CA GLY A 166 11.05 12.61 -20.69
C GLY A 166 9.88 13.61 -20.73
N GLU A 167 8.65 13.14 -20.54
CA GLU A 167 7.40 13.90 -20.75
C GLU A 167 6.62 14.08 -19.43
N GLY A 168 7.32 14.17 -18.29
CA GLY A 168 6.66 14.23 -16.98
C GLY A 168 5.99 12.92 -16.54
N ARG A 169 6.24 11.80 -17.24
CA ARG A 169 5.70 10.48 -16.89
C ARG A 169 6.82 9.48 -16.62
N TRP A 170 6.45 8.28 -16.19
CA TRP A 170 7.36 7.16 -15.97
C TRP A 170 6.88 5.94 -16.76
N ARG A 171 7.79 5.29 -17.50
CA ARG A 171 7.43 4.24 -18.48
C ARG A 171 6.77 3.00 -17.89
N ARG A 172 7.07 2.65 -16.63
CA ARG A 172 6.60 1.40 -15.99
C ARG A 172 5.68 1.61 -14.80
N PHE A 173 5.55 2.85 -14.33
CA PHE A 173 4.85 3.17 -13.10
C PHE A 173 3.42 3.63 -13.38
N PRO A 174 2.42 3.14 -12.61
CA PRO A 174 1.04 3.61 -12.75
C PRO A 174 0.97 5.08 -12.39
N PHE A 175 0.56 5.93 -13.33
CA PHE A 175 0.79 7.38 -13.22
C PHE A 175 0.13 8.00 -11.99
N TYR A 176 -1.19 7.82 -11.80
CA TYR A 176 -1.91 8.44 -10.70
C TYR A 176 -1.59 7.79 -9.36
N TYR A 177 -1.46 6.47 -9.33
CA TYR A 177 -1.08 5.78 -8.09
C TYR A 177 0.33 6.16 -7.64
N THR A 178 1.25 6.39 -8.58
CA THR A 178 2.60 6.89 -8.27
C THR A 178 2.56 8.30 -7.73
N LEU A 179 1.80 9.20 -8.36
CA LEU A 179 1.61 10.57 -7.84
C LEU A 179 1.08 10.54 -6.41
N LEU A 180 0.03 9.75 -6.15
CA LEU A 180 -0.53 9.60 -4.81
C LEU A 180 0.47 9.00 -3.82
N SER A 181 1.22 7.98 -4.21
CA SER A 181 2.28 7.46 -3.36
C SER A 181 3.29 8.55 -3.00
N LEU A 182 3.74 9.35 -3.97
CA LEU A 182 4.74 10.40 -3.76
C LEU A 182 4.23 11.56 -2.89
N THR A 183 2.95 11.93 -2.97
CA THR A 183 2.39 13.01 -2.12
C THR A 183 2.29 12.59 -0.66
N GLU A 184 2.21 11.30 -0.37
CA GLU A 184 2.21 10.76 0.99
C GLU A 184 3.61 10.60 1.61
N LEU A 185 4.69 10.80 0.84
CA LEU A 185 6.06 10.66 1.33
C LEU A 185 6.65 12.00 1.77
N ASP A 186 7.08 12.08 3.03
CA ASP A 186 7.89 13.20 3.49
C ASP A 186 9.37 13.02 3.10
N LEU A 187 9.66 13.10 1.79
CA LEU A 187 11.00 12.95 1.24
C LEU A 187 11.26 14.02 0.18
N LEU A 188 12.38 14.75 0.29
CA LEU A 188 12.80 15.75 -0.70
C LEU A 188 12.90 15.16 -2.12
N ALA A 189 13.34 13.91 -2.24
CA ALA A 189 13.41 13.21 -3.52
C ALA A 189 12.01 12.97 -4.12
N ALA A 190 11.00 12.65 -3.30
CA ALA A 190 9.63 12.49 -3.78
C ALA A 190 9.07 13.82 -4.32
N ARG A 191 9.32 14.94 -3.61
CA ARG A 191 8.94 16.30 -4.08
C ARG A 191 9.62 16.68 -5.41
N ARG A 192 10.84 16.18 -5.67
CA ARG A 192 11.51 16.37 -6.97
C ARG A 192 10.85 15.58 -8.09
N GLU A 193 10.40 14.35 -7.82
CA GLU A 193 9.66 13.56 -8.80
C GLU A 193 8.25 14.13 -9.05
N LEU A 194 7.58 14.68 -8.03
CA LEU A 194 6.31 15.42 -8.22
C LEU A 194 6.49 16.64 -9.13
N ARG A 195 7.56 17.43 -8.94
CA ARG A 195 7.87 18.56 -9.84
C ARG A 195 8.19 18.12 -11.26
N TYR A 196 8.88 16.99 -11.42
CA TYR A 196 9.11 16.41 -12.75
C TYR A 196 7.79 16.05 -13.43
N ALA A 197 6.81 15.54 -12.68
CA ALA A 197 5.53 15.11 -13.23
C ALA A 197 4.49 16.22 -13.42
N ALA A 198 4.71 17.41 -12.84
CA ALA A 198 3.77 18.52 -12.91
C ALA A 198 3.30 18.86 -14.34
N PRO A 199 4.17 18.93 -15.37
CA PRO A 199 3.73 19.22 -16.74
C PRO A 199 2.77 18.18 -17.36
N ALA A 200 2.72 16.95 -16.82
CA ALA A 200 1.81 15.91 -17.29
C ALA A 200 0.47 15.90 -16.53
N CYS A 201 0.29 16.80 -15.56
CA CYS A 201 -0.92 16.97 -14.76
C CYS A 201 -1.74 18.20 -15.18
N GLU A 202 -1.18 19.07 -16.03
CA GLU A 202 -1.78 20.28 -16.60
C GLU A 202 -2.33 20.00 -18.00
#